data_AF-A0A964L6B8-F1
#
_entry.id   AF-A0A964L6B8-F1
#
_cell.length_a   1.000
_cell.length_b   1.000
_cell.length_c   1.000
_cell.angle_alpha   90.00
_cell.angle_beta   90.00
_cell.angle_gamma   90.00
#
_symmetry.space_group_name_H-M   'P 1'
#
loop_
_entity.id
_entity.type
_entity.pdbx_description
1 polymer ?
#
loop_
_entity_poly.entity_id
_entity_poly.type
_entity_poly.pdbx_seq_one_letter_code
_entity_poly.pdbx_strand_id
1 'polypeptide(L)'
;MNALADPLVAAYLNDNFVSTYLKVGAFQIINGQKVGGNVASYFCVPEGGVLHALAGKTDARTLLKEARWAVDIRKSAFALSTEPETGAVNLKKFARQISNAHTERYHAEGRMMSANLPLPASMPRAATQQAQTHWLLAKNPAARLQDVYPTVWRQILNEKLSDLPVERH
;
A
#
# COMPACT_ATOMS: atom_id res chain seq x y z
N MET A 1 7.22 -0.18 20.27
CA MET A 1 8.03 -1.27 19.69
C MET A 1 7.94 -1.16 18.17
N ASN A 2 9.06 -1.30 17.45
CA ASN A 2 9.07 -1.26 15.97
C ASN A 2 8.33 -2.50 15.43
N ALA A 3 7.38 -2.34 14.50
CA ALA A 3 6.65 -3.46 13.89
C ALA A 3 7.57 -4.50 13.25
N LEU A 4 8.70 -4.07 12.67
CA LEU A 4 9.68 -4.94 12.04
C LEU A 4 10.56 -5.71 13.03
N ALA A 5 10.54 -5.35 14.32
CA ALA A 5 11.25 -6.08 15.36
C ALA A 5 10.43 -7.26 15.94
N ASP A 6 9.17 -7.39 15.52
CA ASP A 6 8.32 -8.51 15.93
C ASP A 6 8.73 -9.79 15.18
N PRO A 7 9.02 -10.91 15.90
CA PRO A 7 9.48 -12.15 15.26
C PRO A 7 8.48 -12.75 14.27
N LEU A 8 7.17 -12.58 14.48
CA LEU A 8 6.15 -13.12 13.58
C LEU A 8 6.06 -12.30 12.30
N VAL A 9 6.21 -10.99 12.39
CA VAL A 9 6.34 -10.11 11.22
C VAL A 9 7.60 -10.49 10.44
N ALA A 10 8.75 -10.60 11.11
CA ALA A 10 10.02 -10.92 10.48
C ALA A 10 9.97 -12.28 9.76
N ALA A 11 9.48 -13.33 10.43
CA ALA A 11 9.34 -14.65 9.82
C ALA A 11 8.44 -14.60 8.58
N TYR A 12 7.25 -13.99 8.70
CA TYR A 12 6.31 -13.93 7.58
C TYR A 12 6.85 -13.14 6.38
N LEU A 13 7.53 -12.01 6.64
CA LEU A 13 8.13 -11.20 5.58
C LEU A 13 9.26 -11.97 4.88
N ASN A 14 10.14 -12.65 5.61
CA ASN A 14 11.21 -13.45 5.01
C ASN A 14 10.69 -14.60 4.14
N ASP A 15 9.58 -15.24 4.54
CA ASP A 15 9.01 -16.36 3.80
C ASP A 15 8.27 -15.93 2.51
N ASN A 16 7.76 -14.70 2.45
CA ASN A 16 6.83 -14.27 1.39
C ASN A 16 7.32 -13.08 0.56
N PHE A 17 8.32 -12.33 1.02
CA PHE A 17 8.72 -11.07 0.42
C PHE A 17 10.24 -10.88 0.39
N VAL A 18 10.72 -10.21 -0.66
CA VAL A 18 12.03 -9.54 -0.63
C VAL A 18 11.79 -8.12 -0.12
N SER A 19 12.30 -7.83 1.07
CA SER A 19 12.06 -6.55 1.75
C SER A 19 13.24 -5.60 1.60
N THR A 20 12.98 -4.33 1.32
CA THR A 20 13.97 -3.25 1.30
C THR A 20 13.41 -2.01 1.99
N TYR A 21 14.28 -1.15 2.51
CA TYR A 21 13.88 0.13 3.12
C TYR A 21 14.50 1.29 2.34
N LEU A 22 13.73 2.35 2.14
CA LEU A 22 14.21 3.62 1.60
C LEU A 22 13.82 4.75 2.55
N LYS A 23 14.79 5.55 2.97
CA LYS A 23 14.53 6.76 3.75
C LYS A 23 14.07 7.87 2.80
N VAL A 24 12.77 8.14 2.80
CA VAL A 24 12.16 9.20 2.00
C VAL A 24 11.86 10.37 2.92
N GLY A 25 12.69 11.41 2.86
CA GLY A 25 12.51 12.65 3.62
C GLY A 25 13.39 12.82 4.88
N ALA A 26 13.43 14.06 5.36
CA ALA A 26 14.10 14.46 6.59
C ALA A 26 13.05 14.69 7.69
N PHE A 27 13.34 14.27 8.92
CA PHE A 27 12.60 14.77 10.07
C PHE A 27 13.26 16.07 10.54
N GLN A 28 12.46 17.00 11.04
CA GLN A 28 12.94 18.20 11.71
C GLN A 28 12.61 18.10 13.20
N ILE A 29 13.35 18.85 14.02
CA ILE A 29 12.96 19.07 15.42
C ILE A 29 12.50 20.52 15.51
N ILE A 30 11.19 20.73 15.70
CA ILE A 30 10.59 22.05 15.87
C ILE A 30 10.17 22.15 17.34
N ASN A 31 10.73 23.12 18.07
CA ASN A 31 10.46 23.32 19.50
C ASN A 31 10.70 22.07 20.37
N GLY A 32 11.76 21.31 20.09
CA GLY A 32 12.09 20.07 20.81
C GLY A 32 11.22 18.86 20.44
N GLN A 33 10.24 19.02 19.55
CA GLN A 33 9.42 17.92 19.04
C GLN A 33 9.88 17.48 17.66
N LYS A 34 10.01 16.16 17.47
CA LYS A 34 10.29 15.57 16.15
C LYS A 34 9.05 15.72 15.26
N VAL A 35 9.19 16.50 14.20
CA VAL A 35 8.20 16.72 13.13
C VAL A 35 8.68 15.99 11.86
N GLY A 36 7.85 15.12 11.31
CA GLY A 36 8.19 14.25 10.17
C GLY A 36 8.64 12.85 10.58
N GLY A 37 9.11 12.06 9.60
CA GLY A 37 9.43 10.65 9.80
C GLY A 37 8.20 9.74 9.72
N ASN A 38 7.26 10.09 8.83
CA ASN A 38 6.24 9.15 8.39
C ASN A 38 6.90 7.97 7.67
N VAL A 39 6.18 6.85 7.65
CA VAL A 39 6.59 5.61 7.00
C VAL A 39 5.47 5.24 6.05
N ALA A 40 5.83 4.70 4.89
CA ALA A 40 4.90 4.00 4.04
C ALA A 40 5.47 2.61 3.73
N SER A 41 4.63 1.59 3.82
CA SER A 41 4.99 0.23 3.40
C SER A 41 4.29 -0.07 2.08
N TYR A 42 5.01 -0.59 1.10
CA TYR A 42 4.47 -0.99 -0.20
C TYR A 42 4.69 -2.48 -0.41
N PHE A 43 3.63 -3.18 -0.79
CA PHE A 43 3.67 -4.58 -1.18
C PHE A 43 3.58 -4.63 -2.70
N CYS A 44 4.63 -5.10 -3.36
CA CYS A 44 4.77 -5.05 -4.81
C CYS A 44 4.96 -6.43 -5.42
N VAL A 45 4.57 -6.58 -6.69
CA VAL A 45 5.10 -7.65 -7.55
C VAL A 45 6.55 -7.33 -7.96
N PRO A 46 7.36 -8.31 -8.41
CA PRO A 46 8.77 -8.09 -8.77
C PRO A 46 9.00 -6.97 -9.79
N GLU A 47 8.05 -6.73 -10.68
CA GLU A 47 8.10 -5.67 -11.68
C GLU A 47 7.79 -4.28 -11.09
N GLY A 48 7.53 -4.17 -9.79
CA GLY A 48 7.25 -2.90 -9.11
C GLY A 48 5.79 -2.44 -9.21
N GLY A 49 4.87 -3.29 -9.69
CA GLY A 49 3.43 -3.04 -9.60
C GLY A 49 2.96 -3.15 -8.14
N VAL A 50 2.27 -2.13 -7.64
CA VAL A 50 1.81 -2.07 -6.24
C VAL A 50 0.53 -2.88 -6.08
N LEU A 51 0.59 -3.89 -5.20
CA LEU A 51 -0.56 -4.71 -4.80
C LEU A 51 -1.28 -4.12 -3.60
N HIS A 52 -0.55 -3.54 -2.65
CA HIS A 52 -1.10 -2.91 -1.45
C HIS A 52 -0.11 -1.87 -0.89
N ALA A 53 -0.62 -0.91 -0.13
CA ALA A 53 0.20 0.04 0.60
C ALA A 53 -0.42 0.41 1.96
N LEU A 54 0.46 0.70 2.93
CA LEU A 54 0.11 1.22 4.24
C LEU A 54 0.71 2.61 4.37
N ALA A 55 -0.14 3.62 4.51
CA ALA A 55 0.27 4.99 4.74
C ALA A 55 0.30 5.26 6.24
N GLY A 56 1.50 5.55 6.76
CA GLY A 56 1.71 5.95 8.14
C GLY A 56 2.29 4.86 9.02
N LYS A 57 2.39 5.16 10.32
CA LYS A 57 2.90 4.22 11.31
C LYS A 57 1.89 3.10 11.54
N THR A 58 2.36 1.87 11.59
CA THR A 58 1.57 0.69 11.91
C THR A 58 2.24 -0.12 13.02
N ASP A 59 1.44 -0.80 13.83
CA ASP A 59 1.94 -1.78 14.80
C ASP A 59 2.20 -3.14 14.12
N ALA A 60 2.87 -4.04 14.84
CA ALA A 60 3.24 -5.37 14.34
C ALA A 60 2.03 -6.20 13.88
N ARG A 61 0.96 -6.20 14.68
CA ARG A 61 -0.27 -6.94 14.39
C ARG A 61 -0.91 -6.46 13.09
N THR A 62 -0.99 -5.15 12.91
CA THR A 62 -1.53 -4.51 11.72
C THR A 62 -0.64 -4.81 10.52
N LEU A 63 0.67 -4.60 10.62
CA LEU A 63 1.59 -4.89 9.52
C LEU A 63 1.50 -6.36 9.06
N LEU A 64 1.46 -7.31 10.00
CA LEU A 64 1.31 -8.73 9.68
C LEU A 64 -0.03 -9.04 9.00
N LYS A 65 -1.14 -8.49 9.52
CA LYS A 65 -2.47 -8.66 8.92
C LYS A 65 -2.48 -8.15 7.48
N GLU A 66 -1.92 -6.98 7.25
CA GLU A 66 -1.94 -6.33 5.93
C GLU A 66 -0.97 -7.00 4.94
N ALA A 67 0.18 -7.51 5.41
CA ALA A 67 1.08 -8.32 4.61
C ALA A 67 0.39 -9.63 4.15
N ARG A 68 -0.32 -10.31 5.06
CA ARG A 68 -1.12 -11.49 4.72
C ARG A 68 -2.19 -11.17 3.68
N TRP A 69 -2.93 -10.08 3.89
CA TRP A 69 -3.93 -9.63 2.93
C TRP A 69 -3.30 -9.36 1.55
N ALA A 70 -2.14 -8.72 1.46
CA ALA A 70 -1.45 -8.48 0.20
C ALA A 70 -1.07 -9.79 -0.54
N VAL A 71 -0.64 -10.82 0.20
CA VAL A 71 -0.39 -12.16 -0.37
C VAL A 71 -1.68 -12.81 -0.85
N ASP A 72 -2.74 -12.75 -0.05
CA ASP A 72 -4.02 -13.40 -0.33
C ASP A 72 -4.73 -12.78 -1.53
N ILE A 73 -4.72 -11.45 -1.67
CA ILE A 73 -5.28 -10.79 -2.86
C ILE A 73 -4.46 -11.13 -4.10
N ARG A 74 -3.14 -11.27 -4.00
CA ARG A 74 -2.30 -11.66 -5.14
C ARG A 74 -2.64 -13.07 -5.59
N LYS A 75 -2.71 -14.02 -4.65
CA LYS A 75 -3.07 -15.41 -4.94
C LYS A 75 -4.46 -15.51 -5.58
N SER A 76 -5.45 -14.83 -4.99
CA SER A 76 -6.81 -14.79 -5.51
C SER A 76 -6.87 -14.15 -6.90
N ALA A 77 -6.18 -13.02 -7.10
CA ALA A 77 -6.13 -12.34 -8.39
C ALA A 77 -5.47 -13.21 -9.46
N PHE A 78 -4.35 -13.89 -9.15
CA PHE A 78 -3.72 -14.84 -10.07
C PHE A 78 -4.67 -16.00 -10.41
N ALA A 79 -5.26 -16.66 -9.41
CA ALA A 79 -6.15 -17.80 -9.63
C ALA A 79 -7.35 -17.44 -10.52
N LEU A 80 -7.96 -16.26 -10.31
CA LEU A 80 -9.13 -15.80 -11.05
C LEU A 80 -8.82 -15.16 -12.41
N SER A 81 -7.54 -14.90 -12.70
CA SER A 81 -7.12 -14.29 -13.97
C SER A 81 -6.28 -15.20 -14.84
N THR A 82 -5.90 -16.38 -14.36
CA THR A 82 -5.14 -17.36 -15.14
C THR A 82 -6.09 -18.22 -15.96
N GLU A 83 -5.89 -18.27 -17.26
CA GLU A 83 -6.68 -19.12 -18.15
C GLU A 83 -6.25 -20.59 -17.98
N PRO A 84 -7.14 -21.52 -17.61
CA PRO A 84 -6.76 -22.89 -17.25
C PRO A 84 -6.06 -23.66 -18.37
N GLU A 85 -6.41 -23.40 -19.62
CA GLU A 85 -5.89 -24.13 -20.78
C GLU A 85 -4.45 -23.73 -21.15
N THR A 86 -4.08 -22.47 -20.92
CA THR A 86 -2.80 -21.91 -21.38
C THR A 86 -1.87 -21.54 -20.24
N GLY A 87 -2.38 -21.42 -19.01
CA GLY A 87 -1.66 -20.84 -17.89
C GLY A 87 -1.37 -19.34 -18.05
N ALA A 88 -1.90 -18.69 -19.09
CA ALA A 88 -1.67 -17.26 -19.33
C ALA A 88 -2.50 -16.40 -18.38
N VAL A 89 -1.88 -15.36 -17.81
CA VAL A 89 -2.54 -14.41 -16.91
C VAL A 89 -3.18 -13.28 -17.71
N ASN A 90 -4.50 -13.15 -17.59
CA ASN A 90 -5.24 -12.02 -18.12
C ASN A 90 -5.04 -10.78 -17.22
N LEU A 91 -4.11 -9.91 -17.60
CA LEU A 91 -3.74 -8.72 -16.83
C LEU A 91 -4.92 -7.78 -16.54
N LYS A 92 -5.91 -7.69 -17.44
CA LYS A 92 -7.11 -6.87 -17.20
C LYS A 92 -7.98 -7.46 -16.09
N LYS A 93 -8.17 -8.79 -16.09
CA LYS A 93 -8.87 -9.49 -15.00
C LYS A 93 -8.09 -9.36 -13.69
N PHE A 94 -6.77 -9.53 -13.72
CA PHE A 94 -5.90 -9.37 -12.56
C PHE A 94 -6.06 -7.98 -11.94
N ALA A 95 -5.89 -6.92 -12.73
CA ALA A 95 -6.05 -5.54 -12.27
C ALA A 95 -7.47 -5.27 -11.72
N ARG A 96 -8.51 -5.83 -12.35
CA ARG A 96 -9.88 -5.71 -11.86
C ARG A 96 -10.07 -6.36 -10.49
N GLN A 97 -9.46 -7.52 -10.23
CA GLN A 97 -9.51 -8.17 -8.90
C GLN A 97 -8.87 -7.30 -7.82
N ILE A 98 -7.69 -6.74 -8.10
CA ILE A 98 -7.01 -5.81 -7.19
C ILE A 98 -7.88 -4.56 -6.94
N SER A 99 -8.45 -3.99 -8.01
CA SER A 99 -9.37 -2.83 -7.91
C SER A 99 -10.57 -3.11 -7.01
N ASN A 100 -11.21 -4.28 -7.19
CA ASN A 100 -12.37 -4.68 -6.39
C ASN A 100 -12.00 -4.85 -4.92
N ALA A 101 -10.91 -5.55 -4.63
CA ALA A 101 -10.44 -5.78 -3.25
C ALA A 101 -10.14 -4.46 -2.52
N HIS A 102 -9.53 -3.48 -3.20
CA HIS A 102 -9.32 -2.16 -2.63
C HIS A 102 -10.61 -1.35 -2.49
N THR A 103 -11.56 -1.48 -3.41
CA THR A 103 -12.87 -0.83 -3.30
C THR A 103 -13.62 -1.32 -2.07
N GLU A 104 -13.61 -2.64 -1.82
CA GLU A 104 -14.21 -3.23 -0.62
C GLU A 104 -13.57 -2.67 0.66
N ARG A 105 -12.24 -2.63 0.71
CA ARG A 105 -11.52 -2.09 1.88
C ARG A 105 -11.77 -0.60 2.08
N TYR A 106 -11.84 0.19 1.01
CA TYR A 106 -12.20 1.61 1.09
C TYR A 106 -13.55 1.80 1.82
N HIS A 107 -14.58 1.04 1.44
CA HIS A 107 -15.90 1.15 2.07
C HIS A 107 -15.90 0.64 3.51
N ALA A 108 -15.16 -0.45 3.79
CA ALA A 108 -15.01 -0.99 5.14
C ALA A 108 -14.33 0.01 6.09
N GLU A 109 -13.27 0.70 5.65
CA GLU A 109 -12.58 1.74 6.43
C GLU A 109 -13.48 2.96 6.65
N GLY A 110 -14.33 3.31 5.68
CA GLY A 110 -15.30 4.40 5.78
C GLY A 110 -16.54 4.11 6.62
N ARG A 111 -16.68 2.88 7.16
CA ARG A 111 -17.92 2.38 7.80
C ARG A 111 -19.17 2.55 6.93
N MET A 112 -18.99 2.59 5.60
CA MET A 112 -20.11 2.65 4.68
C MET A 112 -20.68 1.24 4.55
N MET A 113 -21.93 1.04 4.94
CA MET A 113 -22.58 -0.28 4.98
C MET A 113 -22.84 -0.91 3.59
N SER A 114 -22.41 -0.27 2.50
CA SER A 114 -22.63 -0.78 1.14
C SER A 114 -21.34 -0.78 0.33
N ALA A 115 -20.79 -1.97 0.11
CA ALA A 115 -19.67 -2.20 -0.80
C ALA A 115 -20.02 -1.89 -2.28
N ASN A 116 -21.29 -1.62 -2.59
CA ASN A 116 -21.78 -1.35 -3.94
C ASN A 116 -21.80 0.14 -4.32
N LEU A 117 -21.38 1.03 -3.42
CA LEU A 117 -21.28 2.45 -3.77
C LEU A 117 -20.08 2.67 -4.72
N PRO A 118 -20.25 3.47 -5.79
CA PRO A 118 -19.11 3.82 -6.63
C PRO A 118 -18.09 4.62 -5.81
N LEU A 119 -16.81 4.40 -6.10
CA LEU A 119 -15.76 5.23 -5.53
C LEU A 119 -15.95 6.69 -5.95
N PRO A 120 -15.74 7.66 -5.05
CA PRO A 120 -15.73 9.08 -5.39
C PRO A 120 -14.85 9.38 -6.60
N ALA A 121 -15.24 10.38 -7.39
CA ALA A 121 -14.49 10.80 -8.58
C ALA A 121 -13.11 11.36 -8.22
N SER A 122 -13.00 12.03 -7.08
CA SER A 122 -11.76 12.59 -6.52
C SER A 122 -11.42 11.95 -5.17
N MET A 123 -10.14 12.03 -4.77
CA MET A 123 -9.69 11.48 -3.49
C MET A 123 -10.39 12.17 -2.31
N PRO A 124 -11.07 11.42 -1.43
CA PRO A 124 -11.83 11.99 -0.32
C PRO A 124 -10.89 12.48 0.79
N ARG A 125 -10.65 13.79 0.86
CA ARG A 125 -9.71 14.41 1.82
C ARG A 125 -10.07 14.22 3.29
N ALA A 126 -11.37 14.06 3.59
CA ALA A 126 -11.85 13.84 4.95
C ALA A 126 -11.74 12.36 5.40
N ALA A 127 -11.41 11.43 4.49
CA ALA A 127 -11.26 10.02 4.84
C ALA A 127 -9.91 9.76 5.53
N THR A 128 -9.79 8.61 6.21
CA THR A 128 -8.52 8.20 6.82
C THR A 128 -7.43 8.04 5.75
N GLN A 129 -6.16 8.15 6.15
CA GLN A 129 -5.02 7.94 5.24
C GLN A 129 -5.08 6.56 4.57
N GLN A 130 -5.50 5.54 5.33
CA GLN A 130 -5.65 4.19 4.81
C GLN A 130 -6.81 4.08 3.81
N ALA A 131 -7.96 4.71 4.08
CA ALA A 131 -9.06 4.77 3.11
C ALA A 131 -8.65 5.52 1.83
N GLN A 132 -7.93 6.64 1.93
CA GLN A 132 -7.38 7.35 0.77
C GLN A 132 -6.42 6.47 -0.03
N THR A 133 -5.63 5.63 0.64
CA THR A 133 -4.72 4.67 0.01
C THR A 133 -5.49 3.58 -0.73
N HIS A 134 -6.55 3.03 -0.14
CA HIS A 134 -7.43 2.08 -0.82
C HIS A 134 -8.14 2.70 -2.02
N TRP A 135 -8.63 3.94 -1.91
CA TRP A 135 -9.19 4.68 -3.05
C TRP A 135 -8.17 4.81 -4.19
N LEU A 136 -6.93 5.19 -3.87
CA LEU A 136 -5.85 5.38 -4.85
C LEU A 136 -5.54 4.09 -5.61
N LEU A 137 -5.37 2.98 -4.89
CA LEU A 137 -5.04 1.68 -5.45
C LEU A 137 -6.23 1.02 -6.16
N ALA A 138 -7.46 1.33 -5.77
CA ALA A 138 -8.64 0.89 -6.50
C ALA A 138 -8.78 1.60 -7.86
N LYS A 139 -8.47 2.91 -7.93
CA LYS A 139 -8.48 3.67 -9.19
C LYS A 139 -7.29 3.34 -10.09
N ASN A 140 -6.19 2.88 -9.52
CA ASN A 140 -4.93 2.60 -10.22
C ASN A 140 -4.40 1.20 -9.85
N PRO A 141 -5.16 0.14 -10.15
CA PRO A 141 -4.81 -1.21 -9.72
C PRO A 141 -3.50 -1.67 -10.38
N ALA A 142 -2.58 -2.21 -9.57
CA ALA A 142 -1.26 -2.66 -9.99
C ALA A 142 -0.41 -1.57 -10.69
N ALA A 143 -0.69 -0.30 -10.43
CA ALA A 143 0.16 0.81 -10.90
C ALA A 143 1.59 0.67 -10.36
N ARG A 144 2.55 1.21 -11.11
CA ARG A 144 3.95 1.10 -10.72
C ARG A 144 4.22 1.96 -9.49
N LEU A 145 5.18 1.55 -8.67
CA LEU A 145 5.54 2.26 -7.43
C LEU A 145 5.83 3.75 -7.69
N GLN A 146 6.54 4.08 -8.78
CA GLN A 146 6.86 5.46 -9.15
C GLN A 146 5.62 6.35 -9.37
N ASP A 147 4.48 5.77 -9.75
CA ASP A 147 3.25 6.50 -10.05
C ASP A 147 2.39 6.70 -8.79
N VAL A 148 2.49 5.76 -7.84
CA VAL A 148 1.71 5.75 -6.60
C VAL A 148 2.41 6.51 -5.48
N TYR A 149 3.73 6.34 -5.33
CA TYR A 149 4.47 6.89 -4.20
C TYR A 149 4.35 8.42 -4.07
N PRO A 150 4.36 9.26 -5.14
CA PRO A 150 4.28 10.70 -4.97
C PRO A 150 2.94 11.13 -4.39
N THR A 151 1.87 10.43 -4.76
CA THR A 151 0.54 10.67 -4.23
C THR A 151 0.46 10.26 -2.76
N VAL A 152 0.95 9.07 -2.41
CA VAL A 152 0.96 8.63 -0.99
C VAL A 152 1.72 9.62 -0.12
N TRP A 153 2.94 10.00 -0.51
CA TRP A 153 3.75 10.89 0.32
C TRP A 153 3.19 12.33 0.36
N ARG A 154 2.97 12.96 -0.80
CA ARG A 154 2.59 14.38 -0.84
C ARG A 154 1.14 14.62 -0.47
N GLN A 155 0.24 13.71 -0.84
CA GLN A 155 -1.19 13.97 -0.73
C GLN A 155 -1.85 13.24 0.43
N ILE A 156 -1.39 12.04 0.79
CA ILE A 156 -1.98 11.24 1.87
C ILE A 156 -1.25 11.48 3.20
N LEU A 157 0.09 11.44 3.18
CA LEU A 157 0.92 11.67 4.37
C LEU A 157 1.25 13.15 4.61
N ASN A 158 0.95 14.02 3.63
CA ASN A 158 1.28 15.45 3.66
C ASN A 158 2.78 15.70 3.90
N GLU A 159 3.62 14.88 3.27
CA GLU A 159 5.09 14.93 3.37
C GLU A 159 5.71 15.53 2.12
N LYS A 160 6.84 16.22 2.30
CA LYS A 160 7.66 16.69 1.19
C LYS A 160 8.55 15.55 0.69
N LEU A 161 8.49 15.29 -0.61
CA LEU A 161 9.50 14.45 -1.25
C LEU A 161 10.75 15.29 -1.46
N SER A 162 11.86 14.88 -0.84
CA SER A 162 13.18 15.42 -1.15
C SER A 162 13.56 15.00 -2.57
N ASP A 163 13.79 15.97 -3.43
CA ASP A 163 14.37 15.86 -4.77
C ASP A 163 15.91 15.86 -4.74
N LEU A 164 16.51 16.14 -3.58
CA LEU A 164 17.96 16.06 -3.38
C LEU A 164 18.43 14.59 -3.31
N PRO A 165 19.59 14.24 -3.91
CA PRO A 165 20.16 12.90 -3.83
C PRO A 165 20.28 12.44 -2.37
N VAL A 166 19.89 11.21 -2.08
CA VAL A 166 20.22 10.60 -0.78
C VAL A 166 21.75 10.50 -0.74
N GLU A 167 22.41 11.26 0.13
CA GLU A 167 23.85 11.14 0.35
C GLU A 167 24.16 9.68 0.70
N ARG A 168 24.94 9.02 -0.16
CA ARG A 168 25.50 7.71 0.12
C ARG A 168 26.64 7.94 1.12
N HIS A 169 26.39 7.67 2.40
CA HIS A 169 27.46 7.47 3.37
C HIS A 169 28.01 6.06 3.27
#